data_AF-A0A956ZLL2-F1
#
_entry.id   AF-A0A956ZLL2-F1
#
_cell.length_a   1.000
_cell.length_b   1.000
_cell.length_c   1.000
_cell.angle_alpha   90.00
_cell.angle_beta   90.00
_cell.angle_gamma   90.00
#
_symmetry.space_group_name_H-M   'P 1'
#
loop_
_entity.id
_entity.type
_entity.pdbx_description
1 polymer ?
#
loop_
_entity_poly.entity_id
_entity_poly.type
_entity_poly.pdbx_seq_one_letter_code
_entity_poly.pdbx_strand_id
1 'polypeptide(L)'
;TWNITVQNLTEGQPFSPPVVVVHDATADVFEVGSAASAGVQAIAEDGNPAPLVAALEGAGGIHDVTVFGGPILAGTSATVMVSGPSGSLVSIVGMLICTNDGFTGADSWALPVSGSSSLMANAYDAGTEMNTEAGPDIIDACQAAGPVSLPDDGNARPAESGVITMHAGITGSGVLTTDDHGWTDPVATITAQQVPTVSYTVAIDNLTTGQPLTPPVIAAHSASGEIFSAGEAASMELREVAENGNNAPLLASLDASPFVYNAEMLGAGPILPGTRLTATFEAPEGSLISLVAMLICTNDGFTGLASVSLGTGIDMMTMAYDAGSEGNTEAAADLVPPCGAIGPVAFTGGGGKSSVENGGITMHAGITGGGVLTAAHDWDGPVARIQVTSGAAEPPPATPTATIPAPTPTATQPAPTATATEPAPTTPAPGAPDTGSGIESSGSHSPALPLLAGAVLVALGGATFVALRRTVR
;
A
#
# COMPACT_ATOMS: atom_id res chain seq x y z
N THR A 1 -5.92 9.29 7.84
CA THR A 1 -4.46 9.19 7.84
C THR A 1 -3.89 10.12 8.90
N TRP A 2 -2.83 9.69 9.58
CA TRP A 2 -2.19 10.41 10.67
C TRP A 2 -0.67 10.25 10.60
N ASN A 3 0.07 11.31 10.90
CA ASN A 3 1.48 11.22 11.24
C ASN A 3 1.60 10.86 12.72
N ILE A 4 2.20 9.71 13.00
CA ILE A 4 2.53 9.22 14.34
C ILE A 4 4.01 9.51 14.58
N THR A 5 4.29 10.44 15.48
CA THR A 5 5.65 10.80 15.89
C THR A 5 5.92 10.23 17.27
N VAL A 6 7.00 9.48 17.42
CA VAL A 6 7.51 9.00 18.70
C VAL A 6 8.79 9.74 18.99
N GLN A 7 8.82 10.50 20.09
CA GLN A 7 10.01 11.15 20.63
C GLN A 7 10.50 10.36 21.84
N ASN A 8 11.76 9.94 21.79
CA ASN A 8 12.47 9.35 22.92
C ASN A 8 12.94 10.48 23.87
N LEU A 9 12.43 10.46 25.11
CA LEU A 9 12.76 11.44 26.15
C LEU A 9 13.93 11.00 27.04
N THR A 10 14.41 9.76 26.89
CA THR A 10 15.52 9.24 27.69
C THR A 10 16.86 9.82 27.25
N GLU A 11 17.85 9.79 28.14
CA GLU A 11 19.21 10.27 27.86
C GLU A 11 20.15 9.15 27.37
N GLY A 12 19.79 7.88 27.58
CA GLY A 12 20.61 6.72 27.19
C GLY A 12 19.87 5.39 27.01
N GLN A 13 18.56 5.39 26.78
CA GLN A 13 17.79 4.20 26.40
C GLN A 13 17.26 4.32 24.97
N PRO A 14 17.98 3.84 23.95
CA PRO A 14 17.49 3.81 22.57
C PRO A 14 16.25 2.92 22.48
N PHE A 15 15.31 3.27 21.60
CA PHE A 15 14.17 2.38 21.33
C PHE A 15 14.45 1.50 20.11
N SER A 16 13.98 0.24 20.14
CA SER A 16 13.86 -0.55 18.91
C SER A 16 12.92 0.15 17.94
N PRO A 17 12.94 -0.18 16.63
CA PRO A 17 11.97 0.39 15.70
C PRO A 17 10.55 0.07 16.18
N PRO A 18 9.72 1.07 16.57
CA PRO A 18 8.41 0.75 17.11
C PRO A 18 7.49 0.14 16.04
N VAL A 19 6.51 -0.63 16.49
CA VAL A 19 5.37 -1.07 15.67
C VAL A 19 4.17 -0.20 16.03
N VAL A 20 3.50 0.35 15.02
CA VAL A 20 2.24 1.09 15.13
C VAL A 20 1.13 0.23 14.56
N VAL A 21 0.07 0.04 15.32
CA VAL A 21 -1.12 -0.72 14.92
C VAL A 21 -2.32 0.21 14.99
N VAL A 22 -3.01 0.42 13.88
CA VAL A 22 -4.30 1.14 13.85
C VAL A 22 -5.41 0.11 13.83
N HIS A 23 -6.36 0.21 14.75
CA HIS A 23 -7.39 -0.81 14.94
C HIS A 23 -8.72 -0.25 15.44
N ASP A 24 -9.75 -1.08 15.47
CA ASP A 24 -10.99 -0.84 16.21
C ASP A 24 -10.96 -1.49 17.61
N ALA A 25 -12.01 -1.26 18.40
CA ALA A 25 -12.13 -1.74 19.78
C ALA A 25 -12.40 -3.26 19.92
N THR A 26 -12.31 -4.05 18.84
CA THR A 26 -12.37 -5.52 18.87
C THR A 26 -11.00 -6.18 18.88
N ALA A 27 -9.95 -5.42 18.54
CA ALA A 27 -8.56 -5.83 18.68
C ALA A 27 -7.87 -5.11 19.85
N ASP A 28 -6.90 -5.79 20.42
CA ASP A 28 -6.05 -5.37 21.54
C ASP A 28 -4.61 -5.86 21.24
N VAL A 29 -3.61 -5.07 21.60
CA VAL A 29 -2.19 -5.37 21.37
C VAL A 29 -1.49 -5.72 22.68
N PHE A 30 -1.73 -4.95 23.74
CA PHE A 30 -1.19 -5.20 25.08
C PHE A 30 -2.02 -4.47 26.15
N GLU A 31 -2.21 -5.10 27.31
CA GLU A 31 -2.96 -4.55 28.45
C GLU A 31 -2.13 -4.74 29.73
N VAL A 32 -2.10 -3.73 30.61
CA VAL A 32 -1.28 -3.78 31.83
C VAL A 32 -1.95 -4.70 32.86
N GLY A 33 -1.17 -5.66 33.39
CA GLY A 33 -1.67 -6.74 34.25
C GLY A 33 -2.12 -7.99 33.49
N SER A 34 -2.04 -7.99 32.15
CA SER A 34 -2.17 -9.19 31.31
C SER A 34 -0.80 -9.75 30.94
N ALA A 35 -0.71 -11.04 30.61
CA ALA A 35 0.53 -11.61 30.07
C ALA A 35 0.81 -11.07 28.66
N ALA A 36 2.07 -10.79 28.34
CA ALA A 36 2.47 -10.37 27.01
C ALA A 36 2.11 -11.43 25.95
N SER A 37 1.64 -10.99 24.78
CA SER A 37 1.48 -11.86 23.62
C SER A 37 2.86 -12.23 23.06
N ALA A 38 2.98 -13.36 22.33
CA ALA A 38 4.25 -13.74 21.71
C ALA A 38 4.82 -12.68 20.74
N GLY A 39 3.97 -11.81 20.19
CA GLY A 39 4.38 -10.66 19.38
C GLY A 39 4.94 -9.51 20.22
N VAL A 40 4.29 -9.16 21.33
CA VAL A 40 4.78 -8.13 22.27
C VAL A 40 6.05 -8.59 22.95
N GLN A 41 6.11 -9.85 23.39
CA GLN A 41 7.29 -10.50 23.95
C GLN A 41 8.48 -10.39 22.99
N ALA A 42 8.34 -10.77 21.71
CA ALA A 42 9.43 -10.68 20.75
C ALA A 42 9.91 -9.24 20.45
N ILE A 43 9.05 -8.24 20.63
CA ILE A 43 9.47 -6.83 20.56
C ILE A 43 10.20 -6.45 21.85
N ALA A 44 9.66 -6.82 23.01
CA ALA A 44 10.24 -6.47 24.31
C ALA A 44 11.60 -7.15 24.57
N GLU A 45 11.79 -8.39 24.13
CA GLU A 45 13.00 -9.21 24.38
C GLU A 45 14.12 -9.03 23.34
N ASP A 46 13.79 -8.53 22.14
CA ASP A 46 14.67 -8.57 20.96
C ASP A 46 14.55 -7.34 20.04
N GLY A 47 13.57 -6.47 20.27
CA GLY A 47 13.19 -5.44 19.30
C GLY A 47 12.65 -6.01 17.99
N ASN A 48 12.23 -7.29 17.94
CA ASN A 48 11.85 -8.00 16.73
C ASN A 48 10.34 -7.85 16.43
N PRO A 49 9.94 -7.08 15.41
CA PRO A 49 8.53 -6.82 15.11
C PRO A 49 7.83 -7.98 14.39
N ALA A 50 8.59 -8.90 13.77
CA ALA A 50 8.04 -9.84 12.80
C ALA A 50 6.94 -10.77 13.37
N PRO A 51 7.05 -11.30 14.61
CA PRO A 51 5.98 -12.13 15.20
C PRO A 51 4.70 -11.36 15.49
N LEU A 52 4.78 -10.06 15.84
CA LEU A 52 3.59 -9.23 16.03
C LEU A 52 2.93 -8.90 14.68
N VAL A 53 3.71 -8.46 13.69
CA VAL A 53 3.21 -8.14 12.35
C VAL A 53 2.49 -9.36 11.75
N ALA A 54 3.13 -10.53 11.74
CA ALA A 54 2.53 -11.77 11.21
C ALA A 54 1.29 -12.26 11.98
N ALA A 55 1.10 -11.85 13.23
CA ALA A 55 -0.10 -12.17 14.01
C ALA A 55 -1.27 -11.21 13.74
N LEU A 56 -0.98 -9.99 13.26
CA LEU A 56 -1.96 -8.95 12.97
C LEU A 56 -2.34 -8.87 11.49
N GLU A 57 -1.50 -9.38 10.58
CA GLU A 57 -1.80 -9.48 9.15
C GLU A 57 -3.12 -10.24 8.89
N GLY A 58 -4.11 -9.54 8.33
CA GLY A 58 -5.43 -10.09 8.05
C GLY A 58 -6.30 -10.37 9.28
N ALA A 59 -5.88 -9.97 10.48
CA ALA A 59 -6.69 -10.08 11.69
C ALA A 59 -7.89 -9.12 11.66
N GLY A 60 -9.03 -9.58 12.19
CA GLY A 60 -10.24 -8.76 12.28
C GLY A 60 -10.04 -7.55 13.20
N GLY A 61 -10.56 -6.39 12.81
CA GLY A 61 -10.45 -5.14 13.56
C GLY A 61 -9.14 -4.37 13.34
N ILE A 62 -8.15 -4.93 12.63
CA ILE A 62 -6.94 -4.23 12.23
C ILE A 62 -7.18 -3.42 10.95
N HIS A 63 -6.60 -2.22 10.87
CA HIS A 63 -6.71 -1.30 9.74
C HIS A 63 -5.36 -0.98 9.09
N ASP A 64 -4.28 -0.92 9.88
CA ASP A 64 -2.91 -0.64 9.43
C ASP A 64 -1.93 -1.23 10.45
N VAL A 65 -0.81 -1.76 9.97
CA VAL A 65 0.34 -2.19 10.77
C VAL A 65 1.60 -1.65 10.11
N THR A 66 2.21 -0.66 10.74
CA THR A 66 3.37 0.06 10.21
C THR A 66 4.54 -0.02 11.19
N VAL A 67 5.70 -0.45 10.73
CA VAL A 67 6.95 -0.48 11.51
C VAL A 67 7.80 0.73 11.15
N PHE A 68 8.42 1.37 12.15
CA PHE A 68 9.40 2.44 11.90
C PHE A 68 10.64 1.90 11.18
N GLY A 69 11.26 2.72 10.32
CA GLY A 69 12.42 2.31 9.51
C GLY A 69 13.74 2.10 10.27
N GLY A 70 13.77 2.27 11.59
CA GLY A 70 14.97 2.07 12.40
C GLY A 70 14.79 2.45 13.88
N PRO A 71 15.80 2.19 14.73
CA PRO A 71 15.80 2.56 16.14
C PRO A 71 15.62 4.06 16.38
N ILE A 72 14.97 4.45 17.49
CA ILE A 72 14.83 5.85 17.90
C ILE A 72 15.81 6.12 19.04
N LEU A 73 16.95 6.74 18.72
CA LEU A 73 18.01 7.03 19.69
C LEU A 73 17.56 8.02 20.77
N ALA A 74 18.24 7.99 21.93
CA ALA A 74 18.01 8.90 23.05
C ALA A 74 17.93 10.38 22.61
N GLY A 75 16.93 11.11 23.13
CA GLY A 75 16.65 12.51 22.79
C GLY A 75 16.17 12.79 21.35
N THR A 76 16.04 11.77 20.48
CA THR A 76 15.60 11.94 19.08
C THR A 76 14.12 11.61 18.90
N SER A 77 13.60 11.87 17.70
CA SER A 77 12.24 11.48 17.31
C SER A 77 12.22 10.95 15.88
N ALA A 78 11.28 10.05 15.60
CA ALA A 78 10.95 9.62 14.26
C ALA A 78 9.43 9.76 14.01
N THR A 79 9.02 9.77 12.75
CA THR A 79 7.62 9.85 12.34
C THR A 79 7.31 8.80 11.27
N VAL A 80 6.16 8.13 11.39
CA VAL A 80 5.54 7.32 10.33
C VAL A 80 4.14 7.84 10.03
N MET A 81 3.60 7.52 8.84
CA MET A 81 2.25 7.91 8.44
C MET A 81 1.37 6.67 8.30
N VAL A 82 0.28 6.62 9.06
CA VAL A 82 -0.65 5.48 9.17
C VAL A 82 -2.08 5.86 8.79
N SER A 83 -2.89 4.89 8.40
CA SER A 83 -4.26 5.08 7.90
C SER A 83 -5.30 4.22 8.64
N GLY A 84 -6.57 4.57 8.45
CA GLY A 84 -7.70 3.96 9.16
C GLY A 84 -8.95 4.86 9.13
N PRO A 85 -10.14 4.32 9.43
CA PRO A 85 -11.38 5.07 9.50
C PRO A 85 -11.42 6.07 10.68
N SER A 86 -12.34 7.02 10.61
CA SER A 86 -12.58 7.95 11.73
C SER A 86 -13.09 7.18 12.95
N GLY A 87 -12.41 7.34 14.09
CA GLY A 87 -12.73 6.65 15.34
C GLY A 87 -11.86 5.43 15.66
N SER A 88 -10.88 5.11 14.80
CA SER A 88 -9.86 4.12 15.12
C SER A 88 -9.02 4.48 16.34
N LEU A 89 -8.54 3.44 17.01
CA LEU A 89 -7.55 3.46 18.07
C LEU A 89 -6.17 3.22 17.45
N VAL A 90 -5.12 3.62 18.18
CA VAL A 90 -3.74 3.27 17.86
C VAL A 90 -3.06 2.65 19.07
N SER A 91 -2.42 1.51 18.84
CA SER A 91 -1.50 0.90 19.78
C SER A 91 -0.08 0.96 19.22
N ILE A 92 0.90 1.18 20.09
CA ILE A 92 2.31 1.35 19.73
C ILE A 92 3.16 0.56 20.72
N VAL A 93 4.14 -0.19 20.24
CA VAL A 93 5.08 -0.97 21.07
C VAL A 93 6.50 -0.81 20.53
N GLY A 94 7.47 -0.52 21.39
CA GLY A 94 8.91 -0.53 21.06
C GLY A 94 9.77 -0.80 22.29
N MET A 95 10.80 -1.62 22.15
CA MET A 95 11.73 -2.00 23.22
C MET A 95 12.51 -0.80 23.75
N LEU A 96 12.87 -0.79 25.04
CA LEU A 96 14.02 -0.04 25.55
C LEU A 96 15.26 -0.94 25.39
N ILE A 97 16.11 -0.68 24.40
CA ILE A 97 17.13 -1.63 23.91
C ILE A 97 18.12 -2.08 25.02
N CYS A 98 18.41 -1.24 26.00
CA CYS A 98 19.30 -1.59 27.12
C CYS A 98 18.49 -2.07 28.34
N THR A 99 17.64 -3.09 28.12
CA THR A 99 16.87 -3.84 29.12
C THR A 99 16.79 -5.32 28.70
N ASN A 100 16.20 -6.19 29.52
CA ASN A 100 15.95 -7.59 29.17
C ASN A 100 14.65 -7.71 28.33
N ASP A 101 13.52 -7.28 28.90
CA ASP A 101 12.18 -7.31 28.31
C ASP A 101 11.39 -6.01 28.53
N GLY A 102 12.09 -4.88 28.60
CA GLY A 102 11.50 -3.56 28.79
C GLY A 102 11.02 -2.93 27.49
N PHE A 103 9.82 -2.34 27.50
CA PHE A 103 9.24 -1.66 26.33
C PHE A 103 8.50 -0.37 26.72
N THR A 104 8.18 0.47 25.74
CA THR A 104 7.29 1.62 25.89
C THR A 104 6.21 1.59 24.82
N GLY A 105 5.10 2.27 25.06
CA GLY A 105 3.97 2.19 24.15
C GLY A 105 2.77 3.07 24.49
N ALA A 106 1.83 3.05 23.56
CA ALA A 106 0.45 3.47 23.77
C ALA A 106 -0.43 2.24 23.59
N ASP A 107 -1.38 2.01 24.48
CA ASP A 107 -2.44 1.02 24.29
C ASP A 107 -3.74 1.75 23.91
N SER A 108 -4.39 1.27 22.85
CA SER A 108 -5.78 1.58 22.49
C SER A 108 -6.13 3.08 22.48
N TRP A 109 -5.17 3.92 22.10
CA TRP A 109 -5.28 5.37 22.20
C TRP A 109 -6.12 5.93 21.06
N ALA A 110 -7.17 6.69 21.37
CA ALA A 110 -8.07 7.23 20.35
C ALA A 110 -7.36 8.26 19.44
N LEU A 111 -7.35 8.00 18.12
CA LEU A 111 -6.77 8.91 17.14
C LEU A 111 -7.60 10.20 17.00
N PRO A 112 -6.96 11.37 16.83
CA PRO A 112 -7.68 12.64 16.78
C PRO A 112 -8.44 12.78 15.45
N VAL A 113 -9.74 13.09 15.52
CA VAL A 113 -10.58 13.35 14.33
C VAL A 113 -10.13 14.61 13.57
N SER A 114 -9.47 15.56 14.25
CA SER A 114 -8.83 16.71 13.60
C SER A 114 -7.68 17.27 14.43
N GLY A 115 -6.72 17.92 13.77
CA GLY A 115 -5.56 18.54 14.43
C GLY A 115 -4.60 17.50 15.00
N SER A 116 -4.04 17.76 16.18
CA SER A 116 -3.06 16.89 16.83
C SER A 116 -3.41 16.60 18.29
N SER A 117 -3.18 15.36 18.72
CA SER A 117 -3.18 14.94 20.12
C SER A 117 -1.78 14.47 20.52
N SER A 118 -1.49 14.40 21.82
CA SER A 118 -0.26 13.79 22.32
C SER A 118 -0.49 13.06 23.64
N LEU A 119 0.27 11.99 23.83
CA LEU A 119 0.30 11.14 25.01
C LEU A 119 1.76 11.08 25.50
N MET A 120 1.95 11.06 26.82
CA MET A 120 3.25 10.71 27.40
C MET A 120 3.20 9.24 27.80
N ALA A 121 4.18 8.46 27.35
CA ALA A 121 4.25 7.02 27.55
C ALA A 121 5.38 6.65 28.52
N ASN A 122 5.09 5.71 29.40
CA ASN A 122 6.01 5.20 30.41
C ASN A 122 6.77 3.96 29.90
N ALA A 123 7.74 3.51 30.67
CA ALA A 123 8.34 2.19 30.49
C ALA A 123 7.50 1.10 31.18
N TYR A 124 7.36 -0.01 30.48
CA TYR A 124 6.71 -1.24 30.91
C TYR A 124 7.71 -2.39 30.86
N ASP A 125 7.45 -3.37 31.70
CA ASP A 125 8.15 -4.65 31.85
C ASP A 125 7.17 -5.70 31.30
N ALA A 126 7.62 -6.58 30.39
CA ALA A 126 6.75 -7.57 29.76
C ALA A 126 6.37 -8.74 30.69
N GLY A 127 7.15 -8.97 31.75
CA GLY A 127 7.02 -10.09 32.68
C GLY A 127 7.42 -11.43 32.05
N THR A 128 8.34 -11.43 31.08
CA THR A 128 8.78 -12.64 30.37
C THR A 128 10.25 -12.97 30.63
N GLU A 129 11.09 -12.00 30.97
CA GLU A 129 12.47 -12.21 31.42
C GLU A 129 12.76 -11.57 32.78
N MET A 130 13.68 -12.17 33.56
CA MET A 130 14.13 -11.58 34.81
C MET A 130 14.98 -10.34 34.53
N ASN A 131 14.50 -9.18 35.02
CA ASN A 131 15.20 -7.89 35.06
C ASN A 131 16.60 -7.96 35.69
N THR A 132 17.58 -8.40 34.91
CA THR A 132 18.95 -8.68 35.34
C THR A 132 19.91 -7.86 34.51
N GLU A 133 20.63 -6.95 35.16
CA GLU A 133 21.55 -6.04 34.49
C GLU A 133 22.92 -6.69 34.19
N ALA A 134 23.03 -8.02 34.20
CA ALA A 134 24.28 -8.72 33.92
C ALA A 134 24.54 -8.73 32.41
N GLY A 135 25.80 -8.53 32.00
CA GLY A 135 26.18 -8.44 30.58
C GLY A 135 25.59 -9.54 29.69
N PRO A 136 25.71 -10.83 30.09
CA PRO A 136 25.14 -11.92 29.32
C PRO A 136 23.62 -11.91 29.15
N ASP A 137 22.89 -11.25 30.06
CA ASP A 137 21.42 -11.21 30.05
C ASP A 137 20.87 -9.96 29.30
N ILE A 138 21.74 -9.03 28.88
CA ILE A 138 21.39 -7.86 28.06
C ILE A 138 21.61 -8.18 26.57
N ILE A 139 20.77 -7.64 25.68
CA ILE A 139 20.92 -7.87 24.23
C ILE A 139 22.10 -7.09 23.62
N ASP A 140 22.81 -7.70 22.67
CA ASP A 140 24.01 -7.10 22.07
C ASP A 140 23.70 -5.79 21.32
N ALA A 141 22.46 -5.57 20.90
CA ALA A 141 22.02 -4.31 20.28
C ALA A 141 22.25 -3.08 21.19
N CYS A 142 22.27 -3.25 22.51
CA CYS A 142 22.63 -2.19 23.45
C CYS A 142 24.07 -1.71 23.26
N GLN A 143 25.02 -2.57 22.86
CA GLN A 143 26.39 -2.16 22.54
C GLN A 143 26.44 -1.19 21.35
N ALA A 144 25.58 -1.39 20.35
CA ALA A 144 25.60 -0.66 19.09
C ALA A 144 24.80 0.66 19.13
N ALA A 145 23.69 0.69 19.89
CA ALA A 145 22.80 1.84 19.98
C ALA A 145 22.95 2.62 21.30
N GLY A 146 23.41 1.97 22.37
CA GLY A 146 23.48 2.53 23.72
C GLY A 146 24.61 3.54 23.93
N PRO A 147 24.63 4.19 25.11
CA PRO A 147 25.55 5.28 25.43
C PRO A 147 26.99 4.80 25.70
N VAL A 148 27.18 3.53 26.05
CA VAL A 148 28.47 2.92 26.36
C VAL A 148 28.62 1.55 25.70
N SER A 149 29.85 1.17 25.34
CA SER A 149 30.13 -0.15 24.79
C SER A 149 30.14 -1.21 25.89
N LEU A 150 29.16 -2.11 25.84
CA LEU A 150 29.11 -3.33 26.66
C LEU A 150 29.96 -4.48 26.05
N PRO A 151 30.22 -5.56 26.80
CA PRO A 151 30.79 -6.79 26.24
C PRO A 151 29.88 -7.44 25.20
N ASP A 152 30.48 -8.13 24.24
CA ASP A 152 29.83 -9.00 23.24
C ASP A 152 29.71 -10.41 23.86
N ASP A 153 28.83 -10.54 24.85
CA ASP A 153 28.54 -11.79 25.58
C ASP A 153 27.04 -12.05 25.87
N GLY A 154 26.14 -11.28 25.25
CA GLY A 154 24.71 -11.15 25.56
C GLY A 154 23.73 -12.18 24.99
N ASN A 155 22.44 -11.91 25.21
CA ASN A 155 21.24 -12.68 24.82
C ASN A 155 20.99 -14.02 25.55
N ALA A 156 21.49 -14.20 26.78
CA ALA A 156 20.90 -15.16 27.70
C ALA A 156 19.51 -14.64 28.15
N ARG A 157 18.51 -15.54 28.17
CA ARG A 157 17.12 -15.20 28.47
C ARG A 157 16.67 -15.87 29.77
N PRO A 158 16.95 -15.28 30.94
CA PRO A 158 16.55 -15.82 32.23
C PRO A 158 15.03 -15.68 32.42
N ALA A 159 14.26 -16.55 31.76
CA ALA A 159 12.81 -16.44 31.66
C ALA A 159 12.07 -16.44 33.01
N GLU A 160 11.02 -15.64 33.10
CA GLU A 160 10.02 -15.67 34.15
C GLU A 160 8.60 -15.94 33.60
N SER A 161 7.56 -15.62 34.37
CA SER A 161 6.16 -15.86 34.00
C SER A 161 5.25 -14.89 34.76
N GLY A 162 5.54 -13.61 34.58
CA GLY A 162 4.81 -12.49 35.13
C GLY A 162 3.64 -12.05 34.25
N VAL A 163 3.35 -10.75 34.33
CA VAL A 163 2.39 -10.02 33.51
C VAL A 163 2.98 -8.64 33.22
N ILE A 164 2.46 -7.94 32.22
CA ILE A 164 2.91 -6.59 31.89
C ILE A 164 2.72 -5.67 33.10
N THR A 165 3.79 -5.02 33.55
CA THR A 165 3.75 -4.04 34.65
C THR A 165 4.56 -2.79 34.32
N MET A 166 4.55 -1.80 35.21
CA MET A 166 5.42 -0.62 35.11
C MET A 166 6.87 -1.04 35.41
N HIS A 167 7.80 -0.75 34.51
CA HIS A 167 9.20 -1.13 34.68
C HIS A 167 9.85 -0.32 35.80
N ALA A 168 10.63 -0.98 36.67
CA ALA A 168 11.24 -0.34 37.83
C ALA A 168 12.42 0.62 37.53
N GLY A 169 12.82 0.74 36.25
CA GLY A 169 14.08 1.38 35.82
C GLY A 169 15.33 0.52 36.04
N ILE A 170 16.47 0.98 35.51
CA ILE A 170 17.80 0.42 35.78
C ILE A 170 18.21 0.75 37.22
N THR A 171 18.74 -0.23 37.95
CA THR A 171 19.11 -0.09 39.37
C THR A 171 20.62 0.04 39.63
N GLY A 172 21.46 -0.23 38.62
CA GLY A 172 22.92 -0.21 38.75
C GLY A 172 23.48 -1.50 39.38
N SER A 173 22.80 -2.63 39.16
CA SER A 173 23.11 -3.92 39.79
C SER A 173 24.11 -4.79 39.00
N GLY A 174 24.44 -4.42 37.76
CA GLY A 174 25.32 -5.18 36.87
C GLY A 174 26.22 -4.32 35.98
N VAL A 175 26.19 -4.54 34.66
CA VAL A 175 26.96 -3.79 33.66
C VAL A 175 26.29 -2.47 33.27
N LEU A 176 24.98 -2.37 33.46
CA LEU A 176 24.23 -1.12 33.28
C LEU A 176 24.42 -0.23 34.53
N THR A 177 24.50 1.08 34.29
CA THR A 177 24.58 2.11 35.33
C THR A 177 23.30 2.95 35.31
N THR A 178 22.92 3.53 36.45
CA THR A 178 21.82 4.49 36.53
C THR A 178 22.09 5.77 35.76
N ASP A 179 23.35 6.19 35.70
CA ASP A 179 23.75 7.47 35.12
C ASP A 179 23.79 7.40 33.58
N ASP A 180 24.15 6.25 33.00
CA ASP A 180 24.19 6.05 31.55
C ASP A 180 22.84 5.51 31.01
N HIS A 181 22.20 4.56 31.70
CA HIS A 181 21.04 3.81 31.17
C HIS A 181 19.74 3.99 31.97
N GLY A 182 19.77 4.73 33.08
CA GLY A 182 18.58 5.02 33.87
C GLY A 182 17.62 5.97 33.17
N TRP A 183 16.38 6.01 33.65
CA TRP A 183 15.37 6.96 33.21
C TRP A 183 14.47 7.37 34.37
N THR A 184 13.60 8.33 34.10
CA THR A 184 12.42 8.62 34.93
C THR A 184 11.24 8.72 33.98
N ASP A 185 10.13 8.08 34.33
CA ASP A 185 8.92 8.17 33.50
C ASP A 185 8.39 9.61 33.40
N PRO A 186 7.83 10.01 32.26
CA PRO A 186 7.63 9.22 31.03
C PRO A 186 8.90 9.13 30.16
N VAL A 187 9.10 7.98 29.50
CA VAL A 187 10.23 7.76 28.59
C VAL A 187 9.99 8.24 27.16
N ALA A 188 8.72 8.43 26.75
CA ALA A 188 8.39 8.89 25.40
C ALA A 188 7.27 9.94 25.37
N THR A 189 7.31 10.82 24.36
CA THR A 189 6.14 11.57 23.91
C THR A 189 5.69 11.00 22.57
N ILE A 190 4.41 10.63 22.49
CA ILE A 190 3.77 10.12 21.28
C ILE A 190 2.78 11.19 20.80
N THR A 191 2.95 11.66 19.57
CA THR A 191 2.08 12.67 18.94
C THR A 191 1.40 12.06 17.73
N ALA A 192 0.07 12.10 17.71
CA ALA A 192 -0.73 11.78 16.53
C ALA A 192 -1.24 13.09 15.91
N GLN A 193 -0.91 13.34 14.65
CA GLN A 193 -1.38 14.49 13.90
C GLN A 193 -2.21 14.01 12.71
N GLN A 194 -3.48 14.41 12.63
CA GLN A 194 -4.32 14.13 11.47
C GLN A 194 -3.72 14.77 10.22
N VAL A 195 -3.55 13.99 9.16
CA VAL A 195 -3.14 14.45 7.84
C VAL A 195 -4.41 14.58 6.99
N PRO A 196 -4.74 15.77 6.45
CA PRO A 196 -5.91 15.95 5.62
C PRO A 196 -5.72 15.30 4.23
N THR A 197 -6.79 14.73 3.69
CA THR A 197 -6.85 14.36 2.27
C THR A 197 -7.04 15.63 1.44
N VAL A 198 -6.21 15.80 0.41
CA VAL A 198 -6.24 16.90 -0.55
C VAL A 198 -6.61 16.36 -1.92
N SER A 199 -7.44 17.11 -2.65
CA SER A 199 -7.75 16.81 -4.05
C SER A 199 -6.73 17.50 -4.96
N TYR A 200 -6.14 16.73 -5.87
CA TYR A 200 -5.15 17.19 -6.83
C TYR A 200 -5.70 17.10 -8.25
N THR A 201 -5.47 18.13 -9.06
CA THR A 201 -5.64 18.01 -10.52
C THR A 201 -4.36 17.44 -11.10
N VAL A 202 -4.46 16.28 -11.75
CA VAL A 202 -3.40 15.62 -12.51
C VAL A 202 -3.64 15.87 -13.99
N ALA A 203 -2.67 16.43 -14.69
CA ALA A 203 -2.70 16.63 -16.14
C ALA A 203 -1.49 15.95 -16.79
N ILE A 204 -1.74 15.19 -17.86
CA ILE A 204 -0.74 14.35 -18.52
C ILE A 204 -0.79 14.64 -20.02
N ASP A 205 0.24 15.31 -20.54
CA ASP A 205 0.44 15.46 -21.99
C ASP A 205 1.17 14.23 -22.52
N ASN A 206 0.63 13.57 -23.55
CA ASN A 206 1.42 12.67 -24.39
C ASN A 206 2.22 13.52 -25.40
N LEU A 207 3.54 13.57 -25.23
CA LEU A 207 4.44 14.38 -26.05
C LEU A 207 4.90 13.65 -27.33
N THR A 208 4.65 12.35 -27.43
CA THR A 208 5.08 11.56 -28.57
C THR A 208 4.28 11.90 -29.82
N THR A 209 4.85 11.58 -30.99
CA THR A 209 4.18 11.71 -32.29
C THR A 209 3.43 10.44 -32.72
N GLY A 210 3.67 9.31 -32.06
CA GLY A 210 3.17 8.00 -32.52
C GLY A 210 3.08 6.89 -31.48
N GLN A 211 3.25 7.18 -30.19
CA GLN A 211 3.06 6.22 -29.09
C GLN A 211 1.83 6.60 -28.26
N PRO A 212 0.66 5.98 -28.50
CA PRO A 212 -0.45 6.06 -27.57
C PRO A 212 -0.02 5.53 -26.20
N LEU A 213 -0.41 6.21 -25.12
CA LEU A 213 -0.17 5.73 -23.75
C LEU A 213 -1.39 5.01 -23.22
N THR A 214 -1.24 3.94 -22.44
CA THR A 214 -2.37 3.35 -21.71
C THR A 214 -2.97 4.35 -20.70
N PRO A 215 -4.21 4.13 -20.21
CA PRO A 215 -4.70 4.81 -19.02
C PRO A 215 -3.66 4.67 -17.89
N PRO A 216 -3.10 5.76 -17.35
CA PRO A 216 -2.06 5.66 -16.33
C PRO A 216 -2.62 5.10 -15.01
N VAL A 217 -1.84 4.28 -14.31
CA VAL A 217 -2.07 4.01 -12.89
C VAL A 217 -1.32 5.06 -12.08
N ILE A 218 -1.99 5.72 -11.14
CA ILE A 218 -1.37 6.59 -10.13
C ILE A 218 -1.57 5.99 -8.75
N ALA A 219 -0.60 6.14 -7.85
CA ALA A 219 -0.72 5.79 -6.45
C ALA A 219 -0.10 6.85 -5.55
N ALA A 220 -0.72 7.11 -4.40
CA ALA A 220 -0.19 7.90 -3.30
C ALA A 220 0.25 6.95 -2.19
N HIS A 221 1.49 7.09 -1.72
CA HIS A 221 2.10 6.09 -0.86
C HIS A 221 3.16 6.67 0.09
N SER A 222 3.54 5.86 1.08
CA SER A 222 4.73 6.07 1.92
C SER A 222 6.03 5.75 1.16
N ALA A 223 7.18 6.00 1.78
CA ALA A 223 8.47 5.58 1.23
C ALA A 223 8.58 4.06 0.95
N SER A 224 7.78 3.22 1.63
CA SER A 224 7.75 1.77 1.46
C SER A 224 6.80 1.26 0.35
N GLY A 225 6.07 2.15 -0.32
CA GLY A 225 5.10 1.82 -1.38
C GLY A 225 5.59 2.13 -2.79
N GLU A 226 6.90 2.12 -3.04
CA GLU A 226 7.50 2.36 -4.36
C GLU A 226 7.00 1.35 -5.40
N ILE A 227 6.55 1.84 -6.57
CA ILE A 227 6.08 0.97 -7.68
C ILE A 227 7.24 0.41 -8.48
N PHE A 228 8.29 1.22 -8.71
CA PHE A 228 9.42 0.84 -9.55
C PHE A 228 10.66 1.69 -9.24
N SER A 229 11.84 1.09 -9.43
CA SER A 229 13.13 1.79 -9.37
C SER A 229 14.03 1.38 -10.54
N ALA A 230 14.75 2.33 -11.11
CA ALA A 230 15.62 2.06 -12.27
C ALA A 230 16.84 1.21 -11.85
N GLY A 231 17.11 0.15 -12.61
CA GLY A 231 18.15 -0.85 -12.33
C GLY A 231 17.63 -2.11 -11.61
N GLU A 232 16.49 -2.03 -10.93
CA GLU A 232 15.84 -3.18 -10.29
C GLU A 232 14.93 -3.94 -11.27
N ALA A 233 14.64 -5.21 -10.99
CA ALA A 233 13.73 -6.01 -11.80
C ALA A 233 12.28 -5.51 -11.64
N ALA A 234 11.54 -5.41 -12.75
CA ALA A 234 10.12 -5.09 -12.72
C ALA A 234 9.30 -6.16 -11.98
N SER A 235 8.36 -5.74 -11.13
CA SER A 235 7.42 -6.66 -10.47
C SER A 235 6.50 -7.33 -11.50
N MET A 236 5.88 -8.46 -11.15
CA MET A 236 4.94 -9.15 -12.06
C MET A 236 3.78 -8.25 -12.46
N GLU A 237 3.35 -7.37 -11.57
CA GLU A 237 2.26 -6.43 -11.75
C GLU A 237 2.66 -5.25 -12.66
N LEU A 238 3.88 -4.72 -12.50
CA LEU A 238 4.41 -3.69 -13.40
C LEU A 238 4.63 -4.26 -14.81
N ARG A 239 5.06 -5.52 -14.91
CA ARG A 239 5.16 -6.24 -16.17
C ARG A 239 3.81 -6.41 -16.86
N GLU A 240 2.75 -6.74 -16.15
CA GLU A 240 1.39 -6.79 -16.72
C GLU A 240 0.94 -5.43 -17.30
N VAL A 241 1.35 -4.30 -16.68
CA VAL A 241 1.17 -2.96 -17.26
C VAL A 241 2.03 -2.78 -18.50
N ALA A 242 3.33 -3.02 -18.42
CA ALA A 242 4.30 -2.72 -19.47
C ALA A 242 4.18 -3.64 -20.70
N GLU A 243 3.92 -4.93 -20.50
CA GLU A 243 3.81 -5.96 -21.54
C GLU A 243 2.43 -5.96 -22.21
N ASN A 244 1.36 -5.76 -21.42
CA ASN A 244 -0.01 -6.03 -21.86
C ASN A 244 -0.97 -4.85 -21.72
N GLY A 245 -0.54 -3.72 -21.16
CA GLY A 245 -1.42 -2.61 -20.78
C GLY A 245 -2.46 -2.98 -19.72
N ASN A 246 -2.22 -4.08 -18.99
CA ASN A 246 -3.15 -4.67 -18.03
C ASN A 246 -2.94 -4.08 -16.63
N ASN A 247 -3.67 -3.01 -16.33
CA ASN A 247 -3.56 -2.31 -15.05
C ASN A 247 -4.14 -3.07 -13.84
N ALA A 248 -4.95 -4.12 -14.07
CA ALA A 248 -5.73 -4.74 -13.00
C ALA A 248 -4.89 -5.45 -11.90
N PRO A 249 -3.82 -6.20 -12.21
CA PRO A 249 -2.96 -6.81 -11.19
C PRO A 249 -2.24 -5.76 -10.32
N LEU A 250 -1.76 -4.67 -10.94
CA LEU A 250 -1.09 -3.59 -10.22
C LEU A 250 -2.04 -2.85 -9.28
N LEU A 251 -3.24 -2.48 -9.75
CA LEU A 251 -4.24 -1.86 -8.87
C LEU A 251 -4.61 -2.77 -7.70
N ALA A 252 -4.85 -4.06 -7.93
CA ALA A 252 -5.19 -5.00 -6.86
C ALA A 252 -4.05 -5.20 -5.84
N SER A 253 -2.79 -5.13 -6.26
CA SER A 253 -1.62 -5.18 -5.38
C SER A 253 -1.49 -3.89 -4.56
N LEU A 254 -1.70 -2.73 -5.18
CA LEU A 254 -1.66 -1.43 -4.53
C LEU A 254 -2.79 -1.26 -3.51
N ASP A 255 -4.02 -1.63 -3.86
CA ASP A 255 -5.20 -1.58 -2.97
C ASP A 255 -5.05 -2.50 -1.73
N ALA A 256 -4.23 -3.54 -1.83
CA ALA A 256 -3.94 -4.47 -0.74
C ALA A 256 -2.71 -4.06 0.11
N SER A 257 -1.96 -3.03 -0.29
CA SER A 257 -0.72 -2.62 0.36
C SER A 257 -0.98 -1.64 1.51
N PRO A 258 -0.53 -1.91 2.75
CA PRO A 258 -0.66 -0.96 3.86
C PRO A 258 0.16 0.32 3.63
N PHE A 259 1.11 0.30 2.69
CA PHE A 259 1.97 1.42 2.37
C PHE A 259 1.38 2.39 1.33
N VAL A 260 0.22 2.07 0.76
CA VAL A 260 -0.49 2.85 -0.26
C VAL A 260 -1.76 3.44 0.36
N TYR A 261 -1.97 4.74 0.16
CA TYR A 261 -3.10 5.48 0.73
C TYR A 261 -4.27 5.65 -0.25
N ASN A 262 -3.97 5.67 -1.55
CA ASN A 262 -4.95 5.63 -2.63
C ASN A 262 -4.23 5.18 -3.92
N ALA A 263 -4.90 4.38 -4.76
CA ALA A 263 -4.44 4.04 -6.10
C ALA A 263 -5.63 4.03 -7.07
N GLU A 264 -5.44 4.56 -8.28
CA GLU A 264 -6.49 4.58 -9.29
C GLU A 264 -5.95 4.60 -10.72
N MET A 265 -6.80 4.21 -11.66
CA MET A 265 -6.54 4.36 -13.10
C MET A 265 -7.11 5.69 -13.59
N LEU A 266 -6.26 6.53 -14.18
CA LEU A 266 -6.63 7.82 -14.71
C LEU A 266 -7.18 7.69 -16.13
N GLY A 267 -8.47 8.02 -16.29
CA GLY A 267 -9.15 8.02 -17.58
C GLY A 267 -9.65 6.63 -18.03
N ALA A 268 -10.54 6.63 -19.02
CA ALA A 268 -11.23 5.42 -19.49
C ALA A 268 -10.62 4.79 -20.76
N GLY A 269 -9.52 5.35 -21.29
CA GLY A 269 -8.91 4.88 -22.54
C GLY A 269 -7.58 5.58 -22.84
N PRO A 270 -6.86 5.14 -23.89
CA PRO A 270 -5.51 5.60 -24.18
C PRO A 270 -5.36 7.12 -24.39
N ILE A 271 -4.26 7.69 -23.89
CA ILE A 271 -3.86 9.06 -24.19
C ILE A 271 -3.18 9.05 -25.56
N LEU A 272 -3.87 9.51 -26.60
CA LEU A 272 -3.35 9.53 -27.97
C LEU A 272 -2.19 10.54 -28.13
N PRO A 273 -1.28 10.33 -29.10
CA PRO A 273 -0.17 11.23 -29.40
C PRO A 273 -0.60 12.71 -29.52
N GLY A 274 0.13 13.60 -28.84
CA GLY A 274 -0.15 15.04 -28.81
C GLY A 274 -1.42 15.46 -28.07
N THR A 275 -2.10 14.56 -27.36
CA THR A 275 -3.31 14.87 -26.57
C THR A 275 -3.01 14.91 -25.06
N ARG A 276 -3.93 15.51 -24.29
CA ARG A 276 -3.84 15.68 -22.84
C ARG A 276 -4.97 14.93 -22.14
N LEU A 277 -4.63 14.16 -21.10
CA LEU A 277 -5.56 13.70 -20.07
C LEU A 277 -5.58 14.72 -18.92
N THR A 278 -6.74 14.91 -18.29
CA THR A 278 -6.85 15.62 -17.01
C THR A 278 -7.83 14.85 -16.12
N ALA A 279 -7.44 14.63 -14.87
CA ALA A 279 -8.19 13.89 -13.87
C ALA A 279 -8.02 14.53 -12.48
N THR A 280 -8.86 14.14 -11.54
CA THR A 280 -8.77 14.49 -10.11
C THR A 280 -8.32 13.27 -9.33
N PHE A 281 -7.29 13.41 -8.50
CA PHE A 281 -6.76 12.35 -7.64
C PHE A 281 -6.76 12.83 -6.19
N GLU A 282 -7.21 12.00 -5.24
CA GLU A 282 -7.19 12.33 -3.82
C GLU A 282 -6.03 11.63 -3.10
N ALA A 283 -5.30 12.37 -2.27
CA ALA A 283 -4.18 11.83 -1.50
C ALA A 283 -3.99 12.59 -0.17
N PRO A 284 -3.47 11.94 0.89
CA PRO A 284 -3.02 12.66 2.10
C PRO A 284 -1.94 13.70 1.76
N GLU A 285 -2.02 14.87 2.38
CA GLU A 285 -1.02 15.93 2.22
C GLU A 285 0.40 15.41 2.56
N GLY A 286 1.36 15.66 1.67
CA GLY A 286 2.76 15.23 1.86
C GLY A 286 3.08 13.79 1.44
N SER A 287 2.12 13.04 0.89
CA SER A 287 2.39 11.70 0.33
C SER A 287 3.44 11.73 -0.79
N LEU A 288 4.11 10.60 -1.04
CA LEU A 288 4.78 10.37 -2.32
C LEU A 288 3.74 9.94 -3.36
N ILE A 289 4.00 10.22 -4.63
CA ILE A 289 3.28 9.60 -5.74
C ILE A 289 4.20 8.86 -6.69
N SER A 290 3.69 7.73 -7.17
CA SER A 290 4.19 7.05 -8.36
C SER A 290 3.09 7.01 -9.41
N LEU A 291 3.49 7.01 -10.68
CA LEU A 291 2.58 6.92 -11.82
C LEU A 291 3.24 6.08 -12.90
N VAL A 292 2.50 5.16 -13.51
CA VAL A 292 2.99 4.34 -14.64
C VAL A 292 1.97 4.28 -15.77
N ALA A 293 2.44 4.34 -17.02
CA ALA A 293 1.66 4.13 -18.23
C ALA A 293 2.51 3.46 -19.32
N MET A 294 1.98 2.44 -19.98
CA MET A 294 2.65 1.74 -21.08
C MET A 294 2.66 2.60 -22.35
N LEU A 295 3.75 2.55 -23.11
CA LEU A 295 3.80 3.00 -24.51
C LEU A 295 3.24 1.87 -25.39
N ILE A 296 1.99 2.00 -25.86
CA ILE A 296 1.22 0.90 -26.45
C ILE A 296 1.90 0.26 -27.68
N CYS A 297 2.73 1.00 -28.42
CA CYS A 297 3.50 0.48 -29.55
C CYS A 297 4.95 0.17 -29.14
N THR A 298 5.10 -0.58 -28.05
CA THR A 298 6.33 -1.24 -27.59
C THR A 298 5.97 -2.67 -27.14
N ASN A 299 6.97 -3.49 -26.82
CA ASN A 299 6.79 -4.81 -26.19
C ASN A 299 6.62 -4.67 -24.67
N ASP A 300 7.55 -4.01 -23.96
CA ASP A 300 7.52 -3.82 -22.50
C ASP A 300 7.92 -2.39 -22.05
N GLY A 301 7.63 -1.40 -22.90
CA GLY A 301 7.97 -0.01 -22.68
C GLY A 301 6.91 0.76 -21.87
N PHE A 302 7.35 1.52 -20.87
CA PHE A 302 6.48 2.36 -20.04
C PHE A 302 7.09 3.74 -19.74
N THR A 303 6.30 4.66 -19.20
CA THR A 303 6.76 5.96 -18.71
C THR A 303 6.11 6.24 -17.36
N GLY A 304 6.75 7.05 -16.52
CA GLY A 304 6.23 7.27 -15.18
C GLY A 304 6.97 8.24 -14.27
N LEU A 305 6.36 8.48 -13.11
CA LEU A 305 6.98 9.07 -11.93
C LEU A 305 7.27 7.95 -10.93
N ALA A 306 8.44 7.96 -10.30
CA ALA A 306 8.77 7.10 -9.17
C ALA A 306 8.91 7.97 -7.91
N SER A 307 8.10 7.70 -6.89
CA SER A 307 8.26 8.22 -5.52
C SER A 307 8.44 9.75 -5.40
N VAL A 308 7.70 10.53 -6.19
CA VAL A 308 7.78 12.01 -6.20
C VAL A 308 6.90 12.61 -5.11
N SER A 309 7.44 13.46 -4.24
CA SER A 309 6.65 14.09 -3.16
C SER A 309 5.59 15.07 -3.68
N LEU A 310 4.34 14.91 -3.21
CA LEU A 310 3.24 15.87 -3.40
C LEU A 310 3.46 17.12 -2.55
N GLY A 311 4.20 18.08 -3.12
CA GLY A 311 4.33 19.43 -2.59
C GLY A 311 3.34 20.44 -3.20
N THR A 312 3.76 21.70 -3.31
CA THR A 312 2.97 22.82 -3.87
C THR A 312 2.68 22.72 -5.37
N GLY A 313 3.26 21.73 -6.05
CA GLY A 313 3.04 21.46 -7.47
C GLY A 313 4.16 20.62 -8.08
N ILE A 314 3.80 19.74 -9.01
CA ILE A 314 4.70 18.93 -9.83
C ILE A 314 4.55 19.40 -11.27
N ASP A 315 5.66 19.54 -11.99
CA ASP A 315 5.69 19.77 -13.44
C ASP A 315 6.95 19.10 -13.99
N MET A 316 6.80 17.85 -14.43
CA MET A 316 7.92 16.97 -14.78
C MET A 316 7.75 16.40 -16.18
N MET A 317 8.87 16.26 -16.87
CA MET A 317 8.99 15.56 -18.15
C MET A 317 9.51 14.16 -17.88
N THR A 318 8.81 13.12 -18.35
CA THR A 318 9.19 11.73 -18.10
C THR A 318 9.70 11.04 -19.36
N MET A 319 10.74 10.23 -19.19
CA MET A 319 11.36 9.44 -20.26
C MET A 319 10.66 8.08 -20.39
N ALA A 320 10.88 7.41 -21.53
CA ALA A 320 10.49 6.02 -21.69
C ALA A 320 11.50 5.10 -20.98
N TYR A 321 10.97 4.18 -20.20
CA TYR A 321 11.64 3.06 -19.58
C TYR A 321 11.28 1.77 -20.32
N ASP A 322 12.19 0.83 -20.23
CA ASP A 322 12.12 -0.55 -20.68
C ASP A 322 12.06 -1.40 -19.39
N ALA A 323 11.11 -2.31 -19.28
CA ALA A 323 10.91 -3.11 -18.07
C ALA A 323 12.00 -4.19 -17.86
N GLY A 324 12.77 -4.49 -18.90
CA GLY A 324 13.78 -5.54 -18.94
C GLY A 324 13.16 -6.95 -18.92
N SER A 325 11.86 -7.09 -19.14
CA SER A 325 11.18 -8.36 -19.03
C SER A 325 11.04 -9.07 -20.36
N GLU A 326 10.91 -8.32 -21.46
CA GLU A 326 10.81 -8.86 -22.81
C GLU A 326 11.85 -8.27 -23.77
N GLY A 327 12.34 -9.11 -24.68
CA GLY A 327 13.24 -8.70 -25.74
C GLY A 327 12.57 -7.67 -26.64
N ASN A 328 13.26 -6.55 -26.84
CA ASN A 328 12.85 -5.36 -27.60
C ASN A 328 12.59 -5.61 -29.11
N THR A 329 11.60 -6.45 -29.43
CA THR A 329 11.26 -6.86 -30.79
C THR A 329 10.06 -6.10 -31.32
N GLU A 330 10.27 -5.36 -32.41
CA GLU A 330 9.22 -4.57 -33.08
C GLU A 330 8.28 -5.42 -33.97
N ALA A 331 8.23 -6.73 -33.77
CA ALA A 331 7.47 -7.64 -34.62
C ALA A 331 5.99 -7.69 -34.22
N ALA A 332 5.10 -7.76 -35.22
CA ALA A 332 3.65 -7.72 -35.01
C ALA A 332 3.07 -8.86 -34.16
N ALA A 333 3.85 -9.91 -33.87
CA ALA A 333 3.43 -11.02 -33.01
C ALA A 333 3.72 -10.76 -31.52
N ASP A 334 4.65 -9.87 -31.24
CA ASP A 334 5.25 -9.67 -29.92
C ASP A 334 4.58 -8.42 -29.28
N LEU A 335 4.33 -7.38 -30.08
CA LEU A 335 3.45 -6.26 -29.72
C LEU A 335 2.03 -6.72 -29.34
N VAL A 336 1.36 -5.93 -28.49
CA VAL A 336 -0.03 -6.14 -28.05
C VAL A 336 -1.04 -5.22 -28.75
N PRO A 337 -2.32 -5.65 -28.89
CA PRO A 337 -3.40 -4.73 -29.24
C PRO A 337 -3.56 -3.64 -28.16
N PRO A 338 -3.94 -2.40 -28.52
CA PRO A 338 -4.45 -1.97 -29.82
C PRO A 338 -3.42 -1.30 -30.77
N CYS A 339 -2.10 -1.49 -30.59
CA CYS A 339 -1.08 -0.73 -31.36
C CYS A 339 -1.36 -0.65 -32.87
N GLY A 340 -1.56 -1.78 -33.55
CA GLY A 340 -1.83 -1.81 -35.00
C GLY A 340 -3.17 -1.20 -35.46
N ALA A 341 -4.00 -0.69 -34.53
CA ALA A 341 -5.27 -0.02 -34.79
C ALA A 341 -5.27 1.48 -34.40
N ILE A 342 -4.47 1.88 -33.41
CA ILE A 342 -4.41 3.28 -32.91
C ILE A 342 -3.03 3.95 -33.05
N GLY A 343 -2.00 3.21 -33.43
CA GLY A 343 -0.68 3.73 -33.79
C GLY A 343 -0.66 4.35 -35.21
N PRO A 344 0.44 5.03 -35.57
CA PRO A 344 0.60 5.73 -36.86
C PRO A 344 0.71 4.80 -38.07
N VAL A 345 1.00 3.50 -37.89
CA VAL A 345 0.99 2.50 -38.97
C VAL A 345 0.06 1.36 -38.61
N ALA A 346 -0.90 1.08 -39.49
CA ALA A 346 -1.80 -0.04 -39.32
C ALA A 346 -1.13 -1.38 -39.70
N PHE A 347 -1.27 -2.38 -38.85
CA PHE A 347 -0.82 -3.76 -39.11
C PHE A 347 -1.76 -4.78 -38.46
N THR A 348 -1.81 -5.98 -39.03
CA THR A 348 -2.57 -7.11 -38.46
C THR A 348 -1.62 -7.99 -37.66
N GLY A 349 -1.87 -8.09 -36.36
CA GLY A 349 -1.01 -8.71 -35.35
C GLY A 349 -1.56 -8.40 -33.96
N GLY A 350 -0.76 -8.62 -32.92
CA GLY A 350 -1.19 -8.49 -31.52
C GLY A 350 -1.21 -9.86 -30.86
N GLY A 351 -0.11 -10.25 -30.22
CA GLY A 351 0.05 -11.58 -29.64
C GLY A 351 0.66 -11.63 -28.24
N GLY A 352 1.34 -10.58 -27.77
CA GLY A 352 2.00 -10.58 -26.46
C GLY A 352 2.99 -11.74 -26.32
N LYS A 353 3.75 -12.03 -27.39
CA LYS A 353 4.66 -13.18 -27.40
C LYS A 353 5.95 -12.86 -26.65
N SER A 354 5.89 -13.13 -25.36
CA SER A 354 7.02 -12.96 -24.45
C SER A 354 8.29 -13.65 -24.92
N SER A 355 9.36 -12.86 -25.07
CA SER A 355 10.73 -13.34 -25.25
C SER A 355 11.56 -12.87 -24.05
N VAL A 356 11.79 -13.75 -23.08
CA VAL A 356 12.26 -13.33 -21.74
C VAL A 356 13.67 -12.71 -21.78
N GLU A 357 13.80 -11.45 -21.31
CA GLU A 357 15.08 -10.74 -21.21
C GLU A 357 15.74 -10.86 -19.80
N ASN A 358 14.96 -10.94 -18.71
CA ASN A 358 15.45 -11.02 -17.32
C ASN A 358 16.44 -9.89 -16.92
N GLY A 359 16.27 -8.70 -17.51
CA GLY A 359 16.97 -7.47 -17.14
C GLY A 359 16.35 -6.78 -15.92
N GLY A 360 16.95 -5.64 -15.56
CA GLY A 360 16.34 -4.63 -14.70
C GLY A 360 15.81 -3.47 -15.53
N ILE A 361 15.00 -2.61 -14.93
CA ILE A 361 14.37 -1.46 -15.57
C ILE A 361 15.45 -0.49 -16.06
N THR A 362 15.46 -0.16 -17.36
CA THR A 362 16.43 0.81 -17.93
C THR A 362 15.73 1.85 -18.81
N MET A 363 16.49 2.78 -19.38
CA MET A 363 15.94 3.73 -20.37
C MET A 363 15.73 3.03 -21.71
N HIS A 364 14.51 3.08 -22.23
CA HIS A 364 14.16 2.43 -23.50
C HIS A 364 14.90 3.10 -24.67
N ALA A 365 15.48 2.28 -25.55
CA ALA A 365 16.36 2.74 -26.63
C ALA A 365 15.65 3.40 -27.84
N GLY A 366 14.37 3.74 -27.74
CA GLY A 366 13.53 4.17 -28.87
C GLY A 366 13.15 3.01 -29.81
N ILE A 367 12.70 3.34 -31.02
CA ILE A 367 12.32 2.39 -32.07
C ILE A 367 13.43 2.29 -33.12
N THR A 368 13.98 1.10 -33.33
CA THR A 368 15.18 0.83 -34.14
C THR A 368 14.89 0.50 -35.61
N GLY A 369 13.66 0.14 -35.96
CA GLY A 369 13.21 -0.16 -37.33
C GLY A 369 13.43 -1.62 -37.77
N GLY A 370 13.35 -2.56 -36.83
CA GLY A 370 13.56 -4.00 -37.06
C GLY A 370 12.31 -4.81 -37.44
N GLY A 371 11.10 -4.24 -37.35
CA GLY A 371 9.85 -4.99 -37.48
C GLY A 371 8.74 -4.27 -38.25
N VAL A 372 7.53 -4.22 -37.68
CA VAL A 372 6.39 -3.48 -38.26
C VAL A 372 6.31 -2.03 -37.76
N LEU A 373 7.03 -1.71 -36.69
CA LEU A 373 7.22 -0.34 -36.27
C LEU A 373 8.15 0.39 -37.24
N THR A 374 8.06 1.71 -37.22
CA THR A 374 8.74 2.63 -38.13
C THR A 374 9.08 3.90 -37.36
N ALA A 375 9.94 4.76 -37.93
CA ALA A 375 10.28 6.06 -37.37
C ALA A 375 9.08 6.98 -37.03
N ALA A 376 7.85 6.67 -37.47
CA ALA A 376 6.65 7.38 -37.02
C ALA A 376 6.24 7.06 -35.58
N HIS A 377 6.64 5.90 -35.04
CA HIS A 377 6.41 5.45 -33.66
C HIS A 377 7.57 5.79 -32.72
N ASP A 378 8.67 6.29 -33.29
CA ASP A 378 9.88 6.62 -32.54
C ASP A 378 9.71 7.94 -31.76
N TRP A 379 10.61 8.19 -30.81
CA TRP A 379 10.61 9.40 -29.99
C TRP A 379 12.04 9.86 -29.70
N ASP A 380 12.22 11.16 -29.48
CA ASP A 380 13.47 11.74 -28.99
C ASP A 380 13.18 12.54 -27.71
N GLY A 381 13.93 12.27 -26.65
CA GLY A 381 13.72 12.88 -25.34
C GLY A 381 12.46 12.38 -24.61
N PRO A 382 11.81 13.26 -23.80
CA PRO A 382 10.67 12.88 -22.97
C PRO A 382 9.41 12.52 -23.76
N VAL A 383 8.68 11.52 -23.27
CA VAL A 383 7.47 10.98 -23.91
C VAL A 383 6.18 11.50 -23.29
N ALA A 384 6.22 11.96 -22.04
CA ALA A 384 5.08 12.61 -21.40
C ALA A 384 5.50 13.81 -20.54
N ARG A 385 4.55 14.73 -20.34
CA ARG A 385 4.64 15.78 -19.30
C ARG A 385 3.55 15.51 -18.27
N ILE A 386 3.94 15.41 -17.01
CA ILE A 386 3.02 15.19 -15.89
C ILE A 386 3.04 16.44 -15.01
N GLN A 387 1.87 17.05 -14.88
CA GLN A 387 1.64 18.20 -14.01
C GLN A 387 0.65 17.79 -12.91
N VAL A 388 0.98 18.08 -11.66
CA VAL A 388 0.07 17.84 -10.52
C VAL A 388 -0.03 19.11 -9.70
N THR A 389 -1.24 19.60 -9.47
CA THR A 389 -1.49 20.82 -8.69
C THR A 389 -2.58 20.56 -7.66
N SER A 390 -2.34 20.93 -6.40
CA SER A 390 -3.36 20.90 -5.35
C SER A 390 -4.52 21.82 -5.73
N GLY A 391 -5.71 21.24 -5.90
CA GLY A 391 -6.94 21.99 -6.09
C GLY A 391 -7.59 22.26 -4.74
N ALA A 392 -7.82 23.53 -4.39
CA ALA A 392 -9.00 23.80 -3.58
C ALA A 392 -10.20 23.32 -4.41
N ALA A 393 -11.01 22.41 -3.87
CA ALA A 393 -12.12 21.81 -4.61
C ALA A 393 -12.96 22.90 -5.26
N GLU A 394 -12.99 22.94 -6.60
CA GLU A 394 -13.90 23.85 -7.30
C GLU A 394 -15.32 23.43 -6.88
N PRO A 395 -16.15 24.34 -6.34
CA PRO A 395 -17.51 23.98 -5.98
C PRO A 395 -18.18 23.42 -7.24
N PRO A 396 -18.93 22.30 -7.13
CA PRO A 396 -19.44 21.58 -8.30
C PRO A 396 -20.16 22.57 -9.22
N PRO A 397 -19.88 22.53 -10.54
CA PRO A 397 -20.31 23.57 -11.47
C PRO A 397 -21.81 23.78 -11.30
N ALA A 398 -22.18 25.00 -10.89
CA ALA A 398 -23.53 25.32 -10.47
C ALA A 398 -24.51 24.87 -11.55
N THR A 399 -25.37 23.90 -11.23
CA THR A 399 -26.37 23.34 -12.14
C THR A 399 -27.02 24.50 -12.88
N PRO A 400 -26.94 24.56 -14.23
CA PRO A 400 -27.42 25.71 -14.97
C PRO A 400 -28.90 25.88 -14.64
N THR A 401 -29.20 26.91 -13.84
CA THR A 401 -30.55 27.16 -13.38
C THR A 401 -31.34 27.54 -14.62
N ALA A 402 -32.15 26.60 -15.10
CA ALA A 402 -32.94 26.76 -16.30
C ALA A 402 -33.74 28.05 -16.14
N THR A 403 -33.31 29.10 -16.85
CA THR A 403 -33.93 30.41 -16.77
C THR A 403 -35.24 30.28 -17.53
N ILE A 404 -36.30 29.94 -16.80
CA ILE A 404 -37.65 29.82 -17.35
C ILE A 404 -37.94 31.16 -18.04
N PRO A 405 -38.15 31.19 -19.37
CA PRO A 405 -38.48 32.42 -20.05
C PRO A 405 -39.77 32.98 -19.45
N ALA A 406 -39.78 34.28 -19.14
CA ALA A 406 -40.96 34.92 -18.59
C ALA A 406 -42.19 34.65 -19.50
N PRO A 407 -43.35 34.29 -18.93
CA PRO A 407 -44.50 33.90 -19.74
C PRO A 407 -44.97 35.06 -20.62
N THR A 408 -44.92 34.86 -21.94
CA THR A 408 -45.55 35.76 -22.92
C THR A 408 -47.04 35.88 -22.58
N PRO A 409 -47.62 37.10 -22.51
CA PRO A 409 -49.02 37.27 -22.15
C PRO A 409 -49.95 36.71 -23.22
N THR A 410 -50.70 35.66 -22.87
CA THR A 410 -51.68 35.02 -23.77
C THR A 410 -52.87 35.95 -24.02
N ALA A 411 -53.20 36.16 -25.30
CA ALA A 411 -54.37 36.93 -25.71
C ALA A 411 -55.70 36.20 -25.39
N THR A 412 -56.73 36.98 -25.07
CA THR A 412 -58.05 36.50 -24.65
C THR A 412 -58.75 35.64 -25.72
N GLN A 413 -59.14 34.42 -25.36
CA GLN A 413 -59.92 33.52 -26.22
C GLN A 413 -61.44 33.67 -25.94
N PRO A 414 -62.31 33.80 -26.96
CA PRO A 414 -63.74 33.57 -26.83
C PRO A 414 -64.08 32.08 -27.03
N ALA A 415 -65.03 31.57 -26.24
CA ALA A 415 -65.41 30.15 -26.23
C ALA A 415 -66.30 29.73 -27.41
N PRO A 416 -66.24 28.43 -27.78
CA PRO A 416 -67.37 27.73 -28.38
C PRO A 416 -67.86 26.52 -27.56
N THR A 417 -69.07 26.08 -27.91
CA THR A 417 -69.97 25.18 -27.16
C THR A 417 -69.61 23.68 -27.24
N ALA A 418 -70.03 22.91 -26.22
CA ALA A 418 -69.88 21.45 -26.12
C ALA A 418 -70.81 20.63 -27.06
N THR A 419 -70.55 19.32 -27.23
CA THR A 419 -71.50 18.18 -27.04
C THR A 419 -70.84 16.78 -27.27
N ALA A 420 -71.19 15.80 -26.39
CA ALA A 420 -71.09 14.30 -26.48
C ALA A 420 -69.69 13.60 -26.60
N THR A 421 -69.20 12.77 -25.65
CA THR A 421 -69.47 11.30 -25.37
C THR A 421 -69.14 10.34 -26.53
N GLU A 422 -68.56 9.12 -26.39
CA GLU A 422 -68.15 8.20 -25.28
C GLU A 422 -67.23 7.06 -25.86
N PRO A 423 -66.81 5.95 -25.18
CA PRO A 423 -66.37 5.65 -23.80
C PRO A 423 -64.88 5.18 -23.73
N ALA A 424 -64.39 4.75 -22.55
CA ALA A 424 -63.03 4.25 -22.31
C ALA A 424 -62.84 2.72 -22.56
N PRO A 425 -61.61 2.25 -22.90
CA PRO A 425 -61.26 0.83 -22.96
C PRO A 425 -60.77 0.25 -21.61
N THR A 426 -60.94 -1.06 -21.42
CA THR A 426 -60.64 -1.79 -20.18
C THR A 426 -59.27 -2.50 -20.17
N THR A 427 -58.73 -2.69 -18.97
CA THR A 427 -57.43 -3.35 -18.69
C THR A 427 -57.55 -4.89 -18.66
N PRO A 428 -56.56 -5.66 -19.17
CA PRO A 428 -56.52 -7.13 -19.00
C PRO A 428 -55.74 -7.58 -17.75
N ALA A 429 -56.04 -8.80 -17.27
CA ALA A 429 -55.47 -9.44 -16.09
C ALA A 429 -54.41 -10.53 -16.44
N PRO A 430 -53.53 -10.95 -15.51
CA PRO A 430 -52.46 -11.92 -15.78
C PRO A 430 -52.95 -13.39 -15.74
N GLY A 431 -52.32 -14.24 -16.55
CA GLY A 431 -52.65 -15.68 -16.69
C GLY A 431 -51.84 -16.61 -15.79
N ALA A 432 -52.42 -17.78 -15.50
CA ALA A 432 -51.83 -18.90 -14.76
C ALA A 432 -51.24 -19.97 -15.72
N PRO A 433 -50.36 -20.88 -15.25
CA PRO A 433 -49.60 -21.78 -16.14
C PRO A 433 -50.38 -23.00 -16.64
N ASP A 434 -49.89 -23.56 -17.75
CA ASP A 434 -50.51 -24.61 -18.55
C ASP A 434 -50.23 -26.04 -18.01
N THR A 435 -51.07 -27.00 -18.40
CA THR A 435 -50.99 -28.41 -17.99
C THR A 435 -51.13 -29.36 -19.18
N GLY A 436 -50.14 -30.24 -19.39
CA GLY A 436 -50.40 -31.50 -20.10
C GLY A 436 -49.24 -32.09 -20.90
N SER A 437 -48.65 -33.17 -20.40
CA SER A 437 -48.45 -34.46 -21.10
C SER A 437 -47.57 -35.38 -20.25
N GLY A 438 -47.88 -36.67 -20.17
CA GLY A 438 -47.09 -37.65 -19.43
C GLY A 438 -46.53 -38.73 -20.35
N ILE A 439 -45.33 -39.23 -20.04
CA ILE A 439 -44.83 -40.54 -20.47
C ILE A 439 -44.16 -41.22 -19.27
N GLU A 440 -44.31 -42.53 -19.19
CA GLU A 440 -43.85 -43.39 -18.10
C GLU A 440 -42.32 -43.61 -18.10
N SER A 441 -41.72 -43.85 -16.94
CA SER A 441 -41.31 -45.23 -16.57
C SER A 441 -40.63 -45.28 -15.19
N SER A 442 -40.47 -46.49 -14.67
CA SER A 442 -40.10 -46.81 -13.29
C SER A 442 -38.61 -47.17 -13.10
N GLY A 443 -38.14 -47.04 -11.86
CA GLY A 443 -36.95 -47.73 -11.34
C GLY A 443 -35.93 -46.78 -10.69
N SER A 444 -35.22 -47.11 -9.62
CA SER A 444 -35.27 -48.20 -8.64
C SER A 444 -34.08 -47.96 -7.70
N HIS A 445 -34.34 -47.90 -6.39
CA HIS A 445 -33.45 -48.26 -5.27
C HIS A 445 -31.91 -48.04 -5.39
N SER A 446 -31.38 -47.23 -4.46
CA SER A 446 -30.02 -47.37 -3.93
C SER A 446 -29.79 -48.78 -3.37
N PRO A 447 -28.52 -49.22 -3.21
CA PRO A 447 -27.91 -49.00 -1.90
C PRO A 447 -26.38 -48.77 -1.86
N ALA A 448 -25.97 -48.18 -0.73
CA ALA A 448 -24.75 -48.44 0.05
C ALA A 448 -23.33 -48.16 -0.52
N LEU A 449 -22.64 -47.35 0.29
CA LEU A 449 -21.19 -47.22 0.50
C LEU A 449 -20.47 -48.59 0.73
N PRO A 450 -19.12 -48.69 0.60
CA PRO A 450 -18.25 -48.21 1.68
C PRO A 450 -16.90 -47.57 1.29
N LEU A 451 -16.24 -47.06 2.34
CA LEU A 451 -14.92 -46.43 2.42
C LEU A 451 -13.79 -47.16 1.68
N LEU A 452 -12.79 -46.38 1.26
CA LEU A 452 -11.40 -46.71 1.57
C LEU A 452 -10.54 -45.44 1.73
N ALA A 453 -9.81 -45.37 2.84
CA ALA A 453 -8.85 -44.29 3.12
C ALA A 453 -7.50 -44.59 2.47
N GLY A 454 -6.76 -43.55 2.09
CA GLY A 454 -5.45 -43.67 1.44
C GLY A 454 -4.55 -42.48 1.76
N ALA A 455 -4.08 -42.39 3.00
CA ALA A 455 -3.00 -41.47 3.33
C ALA A 455 -1.67 -42.02 2.80
N VAL A 456 -0.87 -41.19 2.12
CA VAL A 456 0.54 -41.48 1.83
C VAL A 456 1.39 -40.36 2.41
N LEU A 457 2.11 -40.73 3.46
CA LEU A 457 3.17 -39.93 4.07
C LEU A 457 4.44 -40.09 3.24
N VAL A 458 5.10 -38.99 2.86
CA VAL A 458 6.48 -39.00 2.36
C VAL A 458 7.32 -38.10 3.26
N ALA A 459 8.43 -38.63 3.76
CA ALA A 459 9.28 -37.95 4.72
C ALA A 459 10.75 -37.94 4.27
N LEU A 460 11.39 -36.79 4.53
CA LEU A 460 12.82 -36.59 4.80
C LEU A 460 13.87 -36.92 3.70
N GLY A 461 14.68 -35.90 3.42
CA GLY A 461 15.92 -36.01 2.65
C GLY A 461 16.68 -34.67 2.65
N GLY A 462 17.32 -34.32 3.76
CA GLY A 462 18.10 -33.07 3.87
C GLY A 462 19.51 -33.18 3.27
N ALA A 463 20.09 -32.04 2.90
CA ALA A 463 21.50 -31.93 2.51
C ALA A 463 22.14 -30.65 3.07
N THR A 464 23.05 -30.84 4.01
CA THR A 464 23.94 -29.82 4.59
C THR A 464 24.85 -29.21 3.52
N PHE A 465 25.11 -27.90 3.57
CA PHE A 465 26.28 -27.32 2.91
C PHE A 465 27.18 -26.58 3.91
N VAL A 466 28.49 -26.73 3.69
CA VAL A 466 29.54 -26.44 4.67
C VAL A 466 30.19 -25.08 4.37
N ALA A 467 30.42 -24.30 5.42
CA ALA A 467 31.16 -23.04 5.35
C ALA A 467 32.62 -23.25 4.93
N LEU A 468 33.15 -22.36 4.08
CA LEU A 468 34.58 -22.31 3.79
C LEU A 468 35.12 -20.87 3.92
N ARG A 469 35.62 -20.52 5.11
CA ARG A 469 36.49 -19.33 5.26
C ARG A 469 37.77 -19.54 4.47
N ARG A 470 38.17 -18.55 3.67
CA ARG A 470 39.53 -18.43 3.14
C ARG A 470 40.01 -16.98 3.20
N THR A 471 40.63 -16.64 4.33
CA THR A 471 41.35 -15.37 4.50
C THR A 471 42.61 -15.38 3.63
N VAL A 472 42.91 -14.27 2.94
CA VAL A 472 44.15 -14.09 2.18
C VAL A 472 44.86 -12.82 2.66
N ARG A 473 46.03 -13.05 3.28
CA ARG A 473 47.12 -12.11 3.60
C ARG A 473 46.80 -10.93 4.52
#